data_AF-A0A9E2ED83-F1
#
_entry.id   AF-A0A9E2ED83-F1
#
_cell.length_a   1.000
_cell.length_b   1.000
_cell.length_c   1.000
_cell.angle_alpha   90.00
_cell.angle_beta   90.00
_cell.angle_gamma   90.00
#
_symmetry.space_group_name_H-M   'P 1'
#
loop_
_entity.id
_entity.type
_entity.pdbx_description
1 polymer ?
#
loop_
_entity_poly.entity_id
_entity_poly.type
_entity_poly.pdbx_seq_one_letter_code
_entity_poly.pdbx_strand_id
1 'polypeptide(L)'
;MFDMAHLRATAEKCKNWGRWGPDDEMGTLNFIGPDQVKAAAGLVKKGKTISLGLNFDRFGPQAGLWGNRFNPIHTMLATGTDAVAGNQDANGIRYADDMVSLPLQCGTQWDALGHIFYDDYMWNGYDARLVDSDGAQKNGIEKVKHKM
;
A
#
# COMPACT_ATOMS: atom_id res chain seq x y z
N MET A 1 -11.90 22.28 -25.10
CA MET A 1 -12.45 22.12 -23.74
C MET A 1 -12.13 20.71 -23.30
N PHE A 2 -11.64 20.50 -22.09
CA PHE A 2 -11.39 19.14 -21.59
C PHE A 2 -12.73 18.53 -21.16
N ASP A 3 -13.14 17.43 -21.79
CA ASP A 3 -14.39 16.71 -21.52
C ASP A 3 -14.15 15.19 -21.47
N MET A 4 -15.21 14.42 -21.18
CA MET A 4 -15.12 12.96 -21.06
C MET A 4 -14.76 12.27 -22.38
N ALA A 5 -15.13 12.83 -23.54
CA ALA A 5 -14.77 12.26 -24.83
C ALA A 5 -13.28 12.43 -25.09
N HIS A 6 -12.72 13.59 -24.76
CA HIS A 6 -11.30 13.85 -24.82
C HIS A 6 -10.51 12.96 -23.85
N LEU A 7 -10.98 12.78 -22.62
CA LEU A 7 -10.38 11.87 -21.64
C LEU A 7 -10.35 10.44 -22.18
N ARG A 8 -11.48 9.93 -22.72
CA ARG A 8 -11.58 8.59 -23.29
C ARG A 8 -10.65 8.36 -24.47
N ALA A 9 -10.63 9.30 -25.41
CA ALA A 9 -9.72 9.23 -26.54
C ALA A 9 -8.24 9.25 -26.11
N THR A 10 -7.91 9.97 -25.03
CA THR A 10 -6.55 10.01 -24.47
C THR A 10 -6.21 8.71 -23.76
N ALA A 11 -7.12 8.17 -22.94
CA ALA A 11 -6.93 6.89 -22.26
C ALA A 11 -6.69 5.76 -23.27
N GLU A 12 -7.47 5.69 -24.35
CA GLU A 12 -7.28 4.68 -25.40
C GLU A 12 -5.91 4.79 -26.09
N LYS A 13 -5.42 6.01 -26.31
CA LYS A 13 -4.10 6.25 -26.92
C LYS A 13 -2.94 5.96 -25.97
N CYS A 14 -3.13 6.16 -24.67
CA CYS A 14 -2.05 6.17 -23.68
C CYS A 14 -2.04 4.96 -22.74
N LYS A 15 -3.08 4.11 -22.74
CA LYS A 15 -3.12 2.92 -21.87
C LYS A 15 -2.01 1.94 -22.23
N ASN A 16 -1.47 1.29 -21.21
CA ASN A 16 -0.46 0.22 -21.34
C ASN A 16 -1.09 -1.18 -21.20
N TRP A 17 -2.40 -1.32 -21.33
CA TRP A 17 -3.06 -2.63 -21.24
C TRP A 17 -2.56 -3.57 -22.34
N GLY A 18 -2.36 -4.83 -21.99
CA GLY A 18 -1.81 -5.88 -22.86
C GLY A 18 -0.29 -5.82 -23.03
N ARG A 19 0.41 -4.76 -22.56
CA ARG A 19 1.86 -4.59 -22.77
C ARG A 19 2.69 -5.75 -22.24
N TRP A 20 2.30 -6.33 -21.12
CA TRP A 20 2.98 -7.48 -20.48
C TRP A 20 2.14 -8.75 -20.52
N GLY A 21 1.15 -8.81 -21.43
CA GLY A 21 0.24 -9.93 -21.57
C GLY A 21 -1.15 -9.67 -20.96
N PRO A 22 -2.15 -10.47 -21.37
CA PRO A 22 -3.55 -10.27 -20.97
C PRO A 22 -3.80 -10.55 -19.48
N ASP A 23 -2.96 -11.38 -18.86
CA ASP A 23 -3.11 -11.76 -17.45
C ASP A 23 -2.24 -10.91 -16.50
N ASP A 24 -1.51 -9.91 -17.00
CA ASP A 24 -0.63 -9.08 -16.17
C ASP A 24 -1.39 -8.32 -15.09
N GLU A 25 -0.90 -8.43 -13.85
CA GLU A 25 -1.44 -7.73 -12.68
C GLU A 25 -0.42 -6.77 -12.05
N MET A 26 0.80 -6.68 -12.59
CA MET A 26 1.91 -5.94 -11.99
C MET A 26 2.10 -4.55 -12.59
N GLY A 27 1.64 -4.34 -13.82
CA GLY A 27 1.75 -3.07 -14.52
C GLY A 27 3.20 -2.58 -14.65
N THR A 28 3.44 -1.30 -14.38
CA THR A 28 4.75 -0.68 -14.60
C THR A 28 5.86 -1.21 -13.69
N LEU A 29 5.55 -1.97 -12.64
CA LEU A 29 6.56 -2.69 -11.85
C LEU A 29 7.31 -3.75 -12.67
N ASN A 30 6.76 -4.17 -13.82
CA ASN A 30 7.47 -5.02 -14.78
C ASN A 30 8.73 -4.37 -15.36
N PHE A 31 8.88 -3.04 -15.30
CA PHE A 31 10.13 -2.37 -15.70
C PHE A 31 11.27 -2.57 -14.69
N ILE A 32 10.97 -3.02 -13.48
CA ILE A 32 11.97 -3.23 -12.42
C ILE A 32 12.41 -4.70 -12.46
N GLY A 33 13.44 -4.97 -13.26
CA GLY A 33 14.08 -6.28 -13.38
C GLY A 33 15.35 -6.43 -12.52
N PRO A 34 15.99 -7.62 -12.55
CA PRO A 34 17.24 -7.87 -11.83
C PRO A 34 18.34 -6.86 -12.15
N ASP A 35 18.43 -6.42 -13.40
CA ASP A 35 19.44 -5.44 -13.84
C ASP A 35 19.22 -4.06 -13.22
N GLN A 36 17.96 -3.60 -13.15
CA GLN A 36 17.62 -2.34 -12.48
C GLN A 36 17.95 -2.40 -10.98
N VAL A 37 17.63 -3.52 -10.32
CA VAL A 37 17.94 -3.73 -8.89
C VAL A 37 19.46 -3.72 -8.67
N LYS A 38 20.22 -4.44 -9.49
CA LYS A 38 21.69 -4.47 -9.42
C LYS A 38 22.31 -3.09 -9.67
N ALA A 39 21.81 -2.36 -10.67
CA ALA A 39 22.26 -1.00 -10.96
C ALA A 39 21.98 -0.05 -9.79
N ALA A 40 20.78 -0.13 -9.19
CA ALA A 40 20.40 0.66 -8.02
C ALA A 40 21.29 0.35 -6.80
N ALA A 41 21.60 -0.92 -6.55
CA ALA A 41 22.53 -1.32 -5.48
C ALA A 41 23.92 -0.68 -5.68
N GLY A 42 24.36 -0.54 -6.94
CA GLY A 42 25.61 0.14 -7.29
C GLY A 42 25.67 1.63 -6.89
N LEU A 43 24.53 2.29 -6.62
CA LEU A 43 24.47 3.69 -6.19
C LEU A 43 24.84 3.88 -4.71
N VAL A 44 24.84 2.82 -3.89
CA VAL A 44 25.20 2.90 -2.48
C VAL A 44 26.71 3.08 -2.35
N LYS A 45 27.15 4.33 -2.10
CA LYS A 45 28.59 4.66 -1.93
C LYS A 45 29.00 5.05 -0.50
N LYS A 46 28.09 5.68 0.25
CA LYS A 46 28.40 6.28 1.57
C LYS A 46 27.65 5.62 2.74
N GLY A 47 26.76 4.66 2.46
CA GLY A 47 25.96 3.98 3.50
C GLY A 47 24.98 4.89 4.26
N LYS A 48 24.64 6.09 3.72
CA LYS A 48 23.65 6.98 4.35
C LYS A 48 22.24 6.45 4.11
N THR A 49 21.43 6.41 5.15
CA THR A 49 20.01 6.06 5.09
C THR A 49 19.15 7.30 5.38
N ILE A 50 18.04 7.43 4.64
CA ILE A 50 17.05 8.50 4.83
C ILE A 50 15.69 7.82 4.86
N SER A 51 14.94 7.97 5.94
CA SER A 51 13.56 7.49 6.01
C SER A 51 12.67 8.39 5.16
N LEU A 52 11.85 7.79 4.31
CA LEU A 52 10.79 8.47 3.55
C LEU A 52 9.39 8.18 4.14
N GLY A 53 9.35 7.50 5.29
CA GLY A 53 8.15 7.24 6.06
C GLY A 53 7.77 8.42 6.94
N LEU A 54 6.49 8.78 6.95
CA LEU A 54 5.90 9.59 8.01
C LEU A 54 5.90 8.80 9.32
N ASN A 55 5.80 9.52 10.45
CA ASN A 55 5.48 8.87 11.71
C ASN A 55 4.11 8.20 11.59
N PHE A 56 4.06 6.95 12.01
CA PHE A 56 2.86 6.14 11.93
C PHE A 56 2.06 6.26 13.24
N ASP A 57 1.44 7.42 13.44
CA ASP A 57 0.76 7.79 14.67
C ASP A 57 -0.53 8.60 14.44
N ARG A 58 -1.24 8.91 15.53
CA ARG A 58 -2.52 9.62 15.49
C ARG A 58 -2.45 11.08 15.02
N PHE A 59 -1.25 11.64 14.89
CA PHE A 59 -0.98 13.02 14.48
C PHE A 59 -0.60 13.12 12.99
N GLY A 60 -0.83 12.05 12.22
CA GLY A 60 -0.69 12.05 10.78
C GLY A 60 -1.59 13.05 10.04
N PRO A 61 -1.45 13.15 8.70
CA PRO A 61 -2.11 14.17 7.91
C PRO A 61 -3.59 13.89 7.61
N GLN A 62 -4.17 12.76 8.04
CA GLN A 62 -5.55 12.41 7.70
C GLN A 62 -6.54 13.31 8.44
N ALA A 63 -7.38 13.98 7.67
CA ALA A 63 -8.41 14.91 8.15
C ALA A 63 -9.83 14.49 7.76
N GLY A 64 -10.08 13.20 7.49
CA GLY A 64 -11.42 12.71 7.12
C GLY A 64 -11.84 12.97 5.67
N LEU A 65 -10.94 13.42 4.78
CA LEU A 65 -11.19 13.50 3.34
C LEU A 65 -11.50 12.10 2.75
N TRP A 66 -11.96 12.05 1.49
CA TRP A 66 -12.18 10.85 0.66
C TRP A 66 -12.31 9.51 1.41
N GLY A 67 -13.55 9.10 1.70
CA GLY A 67 -13.84 7.82 2.36
C GLY A 67 -13.69 7.85 3.88
N ASN A 68 -13.75 9.03 4.50
CA ASN A 68 -13.70 9.20 5.96
C ASN A 68 -12.45 8.57 6.62
N ARG A 69 -11.30 8.68 5.95
CA ARG A 69 -10.03 8.12 6.45
C ARG A 69 -9.61 8.82 7.74
N PHE A 70 -9.03 8.05 8.65
CA PHE A 70 -8.51 8.51 9.95
C PHE A 70 -7.03 8.16 10.10
N ASN A 71 -6.33 8.86 11.01
CA ASN A 71 -4.94 8.57 11.34
C ASN A 71 -4.83 7.25 12.11
N PRO A 72 -3.68 6.54 12.04
CA PRO A 72 -3.44 5.32 12.82
C PRO A 72 -3.83 5.44 14.30
N ILE A 73 -4.57 4.44 14.79
CA ILE A 73 -4.93 4.33 16.21
C ILE A 73 -4.12 3.19 16.81
N HIS A 74 -3.07 3.54 17.55
CA HIS A 74 -2.22 2.60 18.29
C HIS A 74 -2.78 2.35 19.69
N THR A 75 -2.88 1.09 20.08
CA THR A 75 -3.43 0.65 21.37
C THR A 75 -2.55 -0.43 21.96
N MET A 76 -2.15 -0.27 23.23
CA MET A 76 -1.43 -1.30 23.95
C MET A 76 -2.40 -2.40 24.40
N LEU A 77 -2.04 -3.66 24.15
CA LEU A 77 -2.72 -4.86 24.63
C LEU A 77 -2.13 -5.33 25.97
N ALA A 78 -0.83 -5.08 26.18
CA ALA A 78 -0.13 -5.27 27.44
C ALA A 78 0.93 -4.18 27.61
N THR A 79 1.18 -3.76 28.83
CA THR A 79 2.12 -2.67 29.12
C THR A 79 3.15 -3.07 30.16
N GLY A 80 4.25 -2.32 30.20
CA GLY A 80 5.21 -2.41 31.30
C GLY A 80 4.61 -2.06 32.67
N THR A 81 3.52 -1.28 32.70
CA THR A 81 2.81 -0.97 33.96
C THR A 81 2.16 -2.23 34.54
N ASP A 82 1.56 -3.08 33.70
CA ASP A 82 1.01 -4.37 34.12
C ASP A 82 2.12 -5.27 34.66
N ALA A 83 3.27 -5.29 33.98
CA ALA A 83 4.42 -6.07 34.38
C ALA A 83 4.99 -5.63 35.74
N VAL A 84 5.15 -4.32 35.97
CA VAL A 84 5.67 -3.78 37.25
C VAL A 84 4.66 -3.99 38.39
N ALA A 85 3.36 -4.00 38.09
CA ALA A 85 2.31 -4.34 39.05
C ALA A 85 2.29 -5.83 39.44
N GLY A 86 3.11 -6.68 38.79
CA GLY A 86 3.19 -8.11 39.04
C GLY A 86 2.14 -8.94 38.30
N ASN A 87 1.33 -8.33 37.42
CA ASN A 87 0.25 -9.01 36.69
C ASN A 87 0.75 -10.06 35.69
N GLN A 88 2.05 -10.11 35.43
CA GLN A 88 2.69 -11.01 34.46
C GLN A 88 3.69 -11.98 35.10
N ASP A 89 3.83 -11.99 36.42
CA ASP A 89 4.90 -12.73 37.10
C ASP A 89 4.69 -14.26 37.12
N ALA A 90 3.46 -14.73 36.85
CA ALA A 90 3.09 -16.14 36.91
C ALA A 90 4.01 -17.07 36.09
N ASN A 91 4.54 -16.58 34.96
CA ASN A 91 5.43 -17.34 34.08
C ASN A 91 6.85 -16.76 34.01
N GLY A 92 7.19 -15.76 34.84
CA GLY A 92 8.52 -15.12 34.89
C GLY A 92 8.92 -14.31 33.65
N ILE A 93 8.04 -14.18 32.65
CA ILE A 93 8.25 -13.37 31.44
C ILE A 93 7.33 -12.15 31.50
N ARG A 94 7.94 -10.98 31.35
CA ARG A 94 7.25 -9.69 31.27
C ARG A 94 7.32 -9.16 29.84
N TYR A 95 6.24 -8.57 29.35
CA TYR A 95 6.09 -8.11 27.98
C TYR A 95 5.20 -6.87 27.87
N ALA A 96 5.33 -6.19 26.74
CA ALA A 96 4.36 -5.24 26.24
C ALA A 96 3.98 -5.70 24.83
N ASP A 97 2.72 -5.51 24.48
CA ASP A 97 2.19 -5.92 23.17
C ASP A 97 1.16 -4.90 22.73
N ASP A 98 0.95 -4.78 21.43
CA ASP A 98 0.14 -3.70 20.87
C ASP A 98 -0.61 -4.09 19.59
N MET A 99 -1.53 -3.21 19.21
CA MET A 99 -2.36 -3.31 18.03
C MET A 99 -2.47 -1.94 17.37
N VAL A 100 -2.63 -1.93 16.05
CA VAL A 100 -3.00 -0.73 15.29
C VAL A 100 -4.26 -0.95 14.47
N SER A 101 -5.18 0.01 14.52
CA SER A 101 -6.31 0.11 13.60
C SER A 101 -6.07 1.28 12.65
N LEU A 102 -6.15 1.05 11.34
CA LEU A 102 -5.82 2.05 10.33
C LEU A 102 -6.49 1.80 8.97
N PRO A 103 -6.83 2.86 8.21
CA PRO A 103 -7.00 2.77 6.76
C PRO A 103 -5.63 2.54 6.09
N LEU A 104 -5.55 1.63 5.11
CA LEU A 104 -4.28 1.36 4.41
C LEU A 104 -3.71 2.59 3.68
N GLN A 105 -4.56 3.59 3.42
CA GLN A 105 -4.20 4.86 2.78
C GLN A 105 -4.11 6.03 3.77
N CYS A 106 -3.59 5.80 4.98
CA CYS A 106 -3.52 6.80 6.04
C CYS A 106 -2.18 7.54 6.18
N GLY A 107 -1.12 7.13 5.47
CA GLY A 107 0.22 7.68 5.65
C GLY A 107 1.14 7.40 4.45
N THR A 108 2.44 7.20 4.69
CA THR A 108 3.34 6.71 3.63
C THR A 108 2.84 5.35 3.16
N GLN A 109 2.55 5.23 1.88
CA GLN A 109 1.78 4.10 1.33
C GLN A 109 2.18 3.77 -0.10
N TRP A 110 1.74 2.59 -0.53
CA TRP A 110 1.62 2.22 -1.93
C TRP A 110 0.15 1.93 -2.24
N ASP A 111 -0.35 2.52 -3.31
CA ASP A 111 -1.67 2.20 -3.84
C ASP A 111 -1.54 1.10 -4.88
N ALA A 112 -2.19 -0.04 -4.64
CA ALA A 112 -2.26 -1.13 -5.61
C ALA A 112 -3.04 -0.71 -6.85
N LEU A 113 -2.87 -1.43 -7.96
CA LEU A 113 -3.56 -1.14 -9.22
C LEU A 113 -5.08 -1.33 -9.14
N GLY A 114 -5.58 -2.03 -8.12
CA GLY A 114 -7.00 -2.11 -7.80
C GLY A 114 -7.55 -0.96 -6.93
N HIS A 115 -6.76 0.08 -6.64
CA HIS A 115 -7.23 1.19 -5.80
C HIS A 115 -8.12 2.19 -6.55
N ILE A 116 -7.85 2.42 -7.85
CA ILE A 116 -8.52 3.42 -8.68
C ILE A 116 -8.96 2.78 -9.99
N PHE A 117 -10.18 3.11 -10.41
CA PHE A 117 -10.81 2.56 -11.60
C PHE A 117 -10.96 3.62 -12.71
N TYR A 118 -11.03 3.14 -13.93
CA TYR A 118 -11.33 3.93 -15.12
C TYR A 118 -12.57 3.34 -15.81
N ASP A 119 -13.65 4.13 -15.86
CA ASP A 119 -15.01 3.62 -16.13
C ASP A 119 -15.26 2.35 -15.24
N ASP A 120 -15.61 1.21 -15.83
CA ASP A 120 -15.90 -0.04 -15.10
C ASP A 120 -14.68 -0.97 -14.96
N TYR A 121 -13.46 -0.46 -15.15
CA TYR A 121 -12.25 -1.28 -15.31
C TYR A 121 -11.10 -0.86 -14.40
N MET A 122 -10.33 -1.86 -13.98
CA MET A 122 -9.01 -1.74 -13.37
C MET A 122 -7.90 -1.80 -14.43
N TRP A 123 -6.65 -1.82 -13.97
CA TRP A 123 -5.49 -2.17 -14.79
C TRP A 123 -5.77 -3.39 -15.69
N ASN A 124 -5.21 -3.36 -16.89
CA ASN A 124 -5.32 -4.41 -17.89
C ASN A 124 -6.74 -4.79 -18.35
N GLY A 125 -7.76 -3.97 -18.02
CA GLY A 125 -9.14 -4.24 -18.42
C GLY A 125 -9.85 -5.25 -17.52
N TYR A 126 -9.29 -5.57 -16.35
CA TYR A 126 -10.00 -6.35 -15.35
C TYR A 126 -11.23 -5.58 -14.87
N ASP A 127 -12.33 -6.30 -14.63
CA ASP A 127 -13.58 -5.73 -14.17
C ASP A 127 -13.43 -5.12 -12.76
N ALA A 128 -13.86 -3.89 -12.55
CA ALA A 128 -13.78 -3.22 -11.25
C ALA A 128 -14.53 -3.97 -10.13
N ARG A 129 -15.52 -4.80 -10.47
CA ARG A 129 -16.27 -5.62 -9.52
C ARG A 129 -15.46 -6.77 -8.92
N LEU A 130 -14.25 -7.03 -9.41
CA LEU A 130 -13.30 -7.96 -8.79
C LEU A 130 -12.64 -7.38 -7.53
N VAL A 131 -12.96 -6.13 -7.18
CA VAL A 131 -12.73 -5.55 -5.85
C VAL A 131 -14.06 -5.48 -5.13
N ASP A 132 -14.22 -6.35 -4.13
CA ASP A 132 -15.43 -6.46 -3.33
C ASP A 132 -15.10 -6.45 -1.83
N SER A 133 -16.07 -6.81 -0.99
CA SER A 133 -15.90 -6.84 0.47
C SER A 133 -14.87 -7.85 0.96
N ASP A 134 -14.54 -8.87 0.17
CA ASP A 134 -13.52 -9.87 0.49
C ASP A 134 -12.12 -9.44 -0.01
N GLY A 135 -12.04 -8.32 -0.74
CA GLY A 135 -10.80 -7.68 -1.16
C GLY A 135 -10.63 -7.59 -2.68
N ALA A 136 -9.40 -7.37 -3.11
CA ALA A 136 -9.05 -7.28 -4.53
C ALA A 136 -8.62 -8.66 -5.07
N GLN A 137 -9.48 -9.32 -5.84
CA GLN A 137 -9.20 -10.65 -6.42
C GLN A 137 -8.14 -10.57 -7.53
N LYS A 138 -8.12 -9.42 -8.23
CA LYS A 138 -7.14 -9.01 -9.22
C LYS A 138 -6.53 -7.67 -8.83
N ASN A 139 -5.29 -7.42 -9.26
CA ASN A 139 -4.58 -6.15 -9.02
C ASN A 139 -4.39 -5.76 -7.54
N GLY A 140 -4.49 -6.74 -6.64
CA GLY A 140 -4.14 -6.58 -5.23
C GLY A 140 -2.63 -6.39 -5.03
N ILE A 141 -2.25 -5.79 -3.89
CA ILE A 141 -0.84 -5.50 -3.59
C ILE A 141 0.00 -6.79 -3.42
N GLU A 142 -0.63 -7.89 -3.02
CA GLU A 142 0.00 -9.19 -2.85
C GLU A 142 0.49 -9.80 -4.17
N LYS A 143 -0.07 -9.38 -5.31
CA LYS A 143 0.38 -9.81 -6.65
C LYS A 143 1.81 -9.37 -6.94
N VAL A 144 2.28 -8.31 -6.27
CA VAL A 144 3.61 -7.72 -6.44
C VAL A 144 4.52 -7.91 -5.23
N LYS A 145 4.16 -8.80 -4.29
CA LYS A 145 4.94 -9.07 -3.07
C LYS A 145 6.41 -9.46 -3.30
N HIS A 146 6.73 -9.98 -4.49
CA HIS A 146 8.08 -10.41 -4.86
C HIS A 146 8.94 -9.26 -5.46
N LYS A 147 8.36 -8.06 -5.57
CA LYS A 147 9.01 -6.83 -6.06
C LYS A 147 9.18 -5.77 -4.98
N MET A 148 8.64 -6.01 -3.78
CA MET A 148 8.65 -5.13 -2.62
C MET A 148 9.49 -5.77 -1.51
#